data_AF-A0A8S3JAG4-F1
#
_entry.id   AF-A0A8S3JAG4-F1
#
_cell.length_a   1.000
_cell.length_b   1.000
_cell.length_c   1.000
_cell.angle_alpha   90.00
_cell.angle_beta   90.00
_cell.angle_gamma   90.00
#
_symmetry.space_group_name_H-M   'P 1'
#
loop_
_entity.id
_entity.type
_entity.pdbx_description
1 polymer ?
#
loop_
_entity_poly.entity_id
_entity_poly.type
_entity_poly.pdbx_seq_one_letter_code
_entity_poly.pdbx_strand_id
1 'polypeptide(L)'
;GISASSTATLTPIEYIIYPIGLRKGQVRKLEDDYQRFTRIYKGIIIRLEKLDSLLSDAERVLDLTRISTVQEELRSVRTQLDEILNLGQELVSKSETYSKLVGPDIENITRNFEELQRRIRVIQVGICCAAN
;
A
#
# COMPACT_ATOMS: atom_id res chain seq x y z
N GLY A 1 -39.73 -26.17 -26.71
CA GLY A 1 -38.71 -26.35 -25.66
C GLY A 1 -38.11 -25.01 -25.35
N ILE A 2 -38.23 -24.55 -24.10
CA ILE A 2 -37.67 -23.28 -23.63
C ILE A 2 -36.72 -23.66 -22.50
N SER A 3 -35.41 -23.58 -22.71
CA SER A 3 -34.42 -23.82 -21.64
C SER A 3 -33.84 -22.50 -21.16
N ALA A 4 -34.36 -22.13 -19.99
CA ALA A 4 -33.80 -21.40 -18.87
C ALA A 4 -32.48 -20.61 -19.04
N SER A 5 -32.64 -19.30 -18.80
CA SER A 5 -31.73 -18.36 -18.16
C SER A 5 -30.62 -18.96 -17.32
N SER A 6 -29.37 -18.62 -17.66
CA SER A 6 -28.25 -18.71 -16.73
C SER A 6 -28.31 -17.53 -15.76
N THR A 7 -28.58 -17.83 -14.51
CA THR A 7 -28.49 -16.90 -13.37
C THR A 7 -27.04 -16.49 -13.15
N ALA A 8 -26.71 -15.24 -13.48
CA ALA A 8 -25.48 -14.61 -13.05
C ALA A 8 -25.49 -14.51 -11.52
N THR A 9 -24.58 -15.25 -10.88
CA THR A 9 -24.35 -15.18 -9.44
C THR A 9 -23.73 -13.82 -9.11
N LEU A 10 -24.56 -12.88 -8.66
CA LEU A 10 -24.12 -11.61 -8.10
C LEU A 10 -23.36 -11.89 -6.80
N THR A 11 -22.04 -11.71 -6.82
CA THR A 11 -21.25 -11.63 -5.58
C THR A 11 -21.77 -10.46 -4.74
N PRO A 12 -21.95 -10.62 -3.42
CA PRO A 12 -22.44 -9.54 -2.57
C PRO A 12 -21.34 -8.48 -2.49
N ILE A 13 -21.50 -7.39 -3.23
CA ILE A 13 -20.78 -6.15 -2.96
C ILE A 13 -21.35 -5.65 -1.64
N GLU A 14 -20.54 -5.71 -0.58
CA GLU A 14 -20.87 -5.11 0.71
C GLU A 14 -21.35 -3.68 0.46
N TYR A 15 -22.59 -3.39 0.87
CA TYR A 15 -23.20 -2.08 0.69
C TYR A 15 -22.37 -1.05 1.45
N ILE A 16 -21.56 -0.27 0.73
CA ILE A 16 -20.94 0.94 1.26
C ILE A 16 -22.09 1.90 1.58
N ILE A 17 -22.39 2.08 2.88
CA ILE A 17 -23.39 3.05 3.33
C ILE A 17 -22.81 4.44 3.06
N TYR A 18 -23.34 5.12 2.04
CA TYR A 18 -22.94 6.49 1.68
C TYR A 18 -23.58 7.49 2.63
N PRO A 19 -22.83 8.52 3.11
CA PRO A 19 -23.42 9.59 3.88
C PRO A 19 -24.48 10.34 3.05
N ILE A 20 -25.59 10.66 3.71
CA ILE A 20 -26.74 11.35 3.11
C ILE A 20 -26.27 12.74 2.64
N GLY A 21 -26.29 12.98 1.32
CA GLY A 21 -25.98 14.31 0.73
C GLY A 21 -25.03 14.31 -0.47
N LEU A 22 -24.41 13.18 -0.83
CA LEU A 22 -23.55 13.10 -2.02
C LEU A 22 -24.38 12.96 -3.31
N ARG A 23 -24.06 13.79 -4.32
CA ARG A 23 -24.65 13.63 -5.67
C ARG A 23 -24.11 12.34 -6.29
N LYS A 24 -24.91 11.63 -7.12
CA LYS A 24 -24.49 10.37 -7.78
C LYS A 24 -23.11 10.42 -8.46
N GLY A 25 -22.73 11.56 -9.04
CA GLY A 25 -21.41 11.74 -9.65
C GLY A 25 -20.24 11.82 -8.65
N GLN A 26 -20.48 12.32 -7.43
CA GLN A 26 -19.47 12.35 -6.37
C GLN A 26 -19.25 10.98 -5.74
N VAL A 27 -20.32 10.17 -5.65
CA VAL A 27 -20.25 8.78 -5.19
C VAL A 27 -19.39 7.95 -6.14
N ARG A 28 -19.63 8.03 -7.46
CA ARG A 28 -18.86 7.29 -8.46
C ARG A 28 -17.38 7.67 -8.45
N LYS A 29 -17.06 8.97 -8.33
CA LYS A 29 -15.67 9.44 -8.23
C LYS A 29 -14.97 8.84 -7.01
N LEU A 30 -15.64 8.81 -5.86
CA LEU A 30 -15.09 8.23 -4.63
C LEU A 30 -14.83 6.71 -4.75
N GLU A 31 -15.74 5.98 -5.41
CA GLU A 31 -15.53 4.56 -5.70
C GLU A 31 -14.33 4.35 -6.63
N ASP A 32 -14.21 5.15 -7.70
CA ASP A 32 -13.08 5.08 -8.63
C ASP A 32 -11.75 5.41 -7.92
N ASP A 33 -11.74 6.44 -7.07
CA ASP A 33 -10.60 6.84 -6.25
C ASP A 33 -10.21 5.73 -5.26
N TYR A 34 -11.20 5.07 -4.63
CA TYR A 34 -10.97 3.93 -3.73
C TYR A 34 -10.41 2.72 -4.47
N GLN A 35 -10.96 2.36 -5.64
CA GLN A 35 -10.42 1.26 -6.45
C GLN A 35 -8.99 1.53 -6.90
N ARG A 36 -8.67 2.77 -7.27
CA ARG A 36 -7.31 3.21 -7.58
C ARG A 36 -6.41 3.07 -6.36
N PHE A 37 -6.85 3.53 -5.19
CA PHE A 37 -6.13 3.36 -3.92
C PHE A 37 -5.80 1.88 -3.68
N THR A 38 -6.79 0.99 -3.70
CA THR A 38 -6.59 -0.44 -3.42
C THR A 38 -5.60 -1.10 -4.40
N ARG A 39 -5.62 -0.71 -5.69
CA ARG A 39 -4.69 -1.23 -6.69
C ARG A 39 -3.25 -0.83 -6.39
N ILE A 40 -3.03 0.46 -6.10
CA ILE A 40 -1.68 0.98 -5.79
C ILE A 40 -1.19 0.39 -4.47
N TYR A 41 -2.06 0.34 -3.45
CA TYR A 41 -1.77 -0.22 -2.13
C TYR A 41 -1.23 -1.66 -2.24
N LYS A 42 -1.97 -2.53 -2.91
CA LYS A 42 -1.55 -3.94 -3.12
C LYS A 42 -0.21 -4.03 -3.85
N GLY A 43 0.00 -3.18 -4.85
CA GLY A 43 1.27 -3.12 -5.58
C GLY A 43 2.46 -2.73 -4.68
N ILE A 44 2.26 -1.74 -3.80
CA ILE A 44 3.30 -1.31 -2.86
C ILE A 44 3.57 -2.37 -1.81
N ILE A 45 2.53 -2.99 -1.22
CA ILE A 45 2.71 -4.05 -0.20
C ILE A 45 3.55 -5.20 -0.74
N ILE A 46 3.22 -5.72 -1.93
CA ILE A 46 4.00 -6.81 -2.56
C ILE A 46 5.46 -6.39 -2.78
N ARG A 47 5.70 -5.13 -3.17
CA ARG A 47 7.06 -4.60 -3.34
C ARG A 47 7.79 -4.50 -2.01
N LEU A 48 7.16 -4.00 -0.95
CA LEU A 48 7.74 -3.91 0.38
C LEU A 48 8.07 -5.29 0.94
N GLU A 49 7.18 -6.29 0.79
CA GLU A 49 7.43 -7.68 1.19
C GLU A 49 8.65 -8.27 0.47
N LYS A 50 8.76 -8.03 -0.85
CA LYS A 50 9.93 -8.46 -1.63
C LYS A 50 11.21 -7.77 -1.15
N LEU A 51 11.17 -6.48 -0.88
CA LEU A 51 12.32 -5.72 -0.37
C LEU A 51 12.71 -6.18 1.04
N ASP A 52 11.76 -6.53 1.87
CA ASP A 52 12.00 -7.09 3.21
C ASP A 52 12.71 -8.45 3.15
N SER A 53 12.27 -9.33 2.26
CA SER A 53 12.95 -10.60 2.00
C SER A 53 14.38 -10.37 1.50
N LEU A 54 14.56 -9.47 0.52
CA LEU A 54 15.88 -9.16 -0.04
C LEU A 54 16.81 -8.54 1.01
N LEU A 55 16.30 -7.65 1.86
CA LEU A 55 17.06 -7.05 2.94
C LEU A 55 17.49 -8.09 3.96
N SER A 56 16.58 -8.98 4.35
CA SER A 56 16.86 -10.03 5.33
C SER A 56 17.92 -11.02 4.84
N ASP A 57 17.91 -11.36 3.55
CA ASP A 57 18.96 -12.18 2.94
C ASP A 57 20.29 -11.43 2.87
N ALA A 58 20.28 -10.15 2.48
CA ALA A 58 21.49 -9.33 2.39
C ALA A 58 22.11 -9.06 3.77
N GLU A 59 21.29 -8.89 4.81
CA GLU A 59 21.69 -8.71 6.21
C GLU A 59 22.47 -9.93 6.73
N ARG A 60 22.02 -11.15 6.42
CA ARG A 60 22.66 -12.40 6.86
C ARG A 60 24.08 -12.58 6.31
N VAL A 61 24.34 -12.09 5.10
CA VAL A 61 25.63 -12.21 4.42
C VAL A 61 26.43 -10.90 4.39
N LEU A 62 25.89 -9.84 5.01
CA LEU A 62 26.47 -8.48 5.02
C LEU A 62 26.82 -7.94 3.61
N ASP A 63 25.97 -8.23 2.62
CA ASP A 63 26.18 -7.79 1.24
C ASP A 63 25.71 -6.34 1.04
N LEU A 64 26.67 -5.41 1.16
CA LEU A 64 26.44 -3.97 0.99
C LEU A 64 25.90 -3.58 -0.38
N THR A 65 26.21 -4.34 -1.44
CA THR A 65 25.72 -4.05 -2.78
C THR A 65 24.23 -4.32 -2.85
N ARG A 66 23.79 -5.47 -2.33
CA ARG A 66 22.36 -5.80 -2.24
C ARG A 66 21.59 -4.86 -1.33
N ILE A 67 22.18 -4.46 -0.20
CA ILE A 67 21.56 -3.46 0.71
C ILE A 67 21.36 -2.14 -0.03
N SER A 68 22.35 -1.70 -0.82
CA SER A 68 22.25 -0.47 -1.62
C SER A 68 21.17 -0.57 -2.70
N THR A 69 21.06 -1.71 -3.39
CA THR A 69 19.97 -1.97 -4.36
C THR A 69 18.60 -1.92 -3.68
N VAL A 70 18.45 -2.53 -2.49
CA VAL A 70 17.20 -2.45 -1.72
C VAL A 70 16.88 -1.00 -1.35
N GLN A 71 17.89 -0.20 -0.98
CA GLN A 71 17.69 1.21 -0.66
C GLN A 71 17.23 2.03 -1.88
N GLU A 72 17.78 1.78 -3.06
CA GLU A 72 17.36 2.45 -4.31
C GLU A 72 15.92 2.10 -4.69
N GLU A 73 15.57 0.81 -4.64
CA GLU A 73 14.20 0.36 -4.89
C GLU A 73 13.22 0.95 -3.86
N LEU A 74 13.62 1.03 -2.59
CA LEU A 74 12.81 1.65 -1.55
C LEU A 74 12.59 3.16 -1.82
N ARG A 75 13.56 3.86 -2.41
CA ARG A 75 13.34 5.24 -2.89
C ARG A 75 12.32 5.30 -4.02
N SER A 76 12.27 4.32 -4.92
CA SER A 76 11.22 4.26 -5.94
C SER A 76 9.83 4.01 -5.33
N VAL A 77 9.74 3.20 -4.27
CA VAL A 77 8.49 2.95 -3.55
C VAL A 77 7.99 4.22 -2.83
N ARG A 78 8.90 5.08 -2.34
CA ARG A 78 8.56 6.36 -1.70
C ARG A 78 7.61 7.21 -2.55
N THR A 79 7.89 7.35 -3.85
CA THR A 79 7.07 8.18 -4.74
C THR A 79 5.64 7.63 -4.87
N GLN A 80 5.49 6.31 -4.93
CA GLN A 80 4.18 5.65 -4.96
C GLN A 80 3.44 5.75 -3.62
N LEU A 81 4.20 5.71 -2.52
CA LEU A 81 3.68 5.94 -1.19
C LEU A 81 3.15 7.38 -1.03
N ASP A 82 3.89 8.38 -1.49
CA ASP A 82 3.42 9.78 -1.44
C ASP A 82 2.13 9.97 -2.27
N GLU A 83 2.02 9.32 -3.44
CA GLU A 83 0.79 9.31 -4.24
C GLU A 83 -0.39 8.68 -3.46
N ILE A 84 -0.17 7.53 -2.82
CA ILE A 84 -1.23 6.82 -2.12
C ILE A 84 -1.66 7.52 -0.83
N LEU A 85 -0.74 8.20 -0.13
CA LEU A 85 -1.03 9.00 1.05
C LEU A 85 -1.94 10.18 0.71
N ASN A 86 -1.67 10.88 -0.40
CA ASN A 86 -2.51 11.97 -0.86
C ASN A 86 -3.92 11.49 -1.23
N LEU A 87 -4.00 10.41 -2.03
CA LEU A 87 -5.29 9.82 -2.43
C LEU A 87 -6.08 9.30 -1.22
N GLY A 88 -5.37 8.67 -0.29
CA GLY A 88 -5.94 8.13 0.93
C GLY A 88 -6.47 9.21 1.86
N GLN A 89 -5.74 10.32 2.04
CA GLN A 89 -6.23 11.48 2.79
C GLN A 89 -7.49 12.08 2.16
N GLU A 90 -7.55 12.19 0.83
CA GLU A 90 -8.73 12.69 0.12
C GLU A 90 -9.96 11.78 0.32
N LEU A 91 -9.77 10.47 0.39
CA LEU A 91 -10.85 9.50 0.66
C LEU A 91 -11.32 9.58 2.12
N VAL A 92 -10.38 9.60 3.06
CA VAL A 92 -10.63 9.68 4.51
C VAL A 92 -11.37 10.97 4.86
N SER A 93 -10.99 12.12 4.26
CA SER A 93 -11.62 13.41 4.55
C SER A 93 -13.06 13.55 4.03
N LYS A 94 -13.47 12.69 3.09
CA LYS A 94 -14.78 12.77 2.42
C LYS A 94 -15.81 11.78 2.96
N SER A 95 -15.39 10.74 3.69
CA SER A 95 -16.30 9.73 4.21
C SER A 95 -15.72 8.99 5.41
N GLU A 96 -16.51 8.86 6.47
CA GLU A 96 -16.16 8.05 7.65
C GLU A 96 -15.97 6.57 7.27
N THR A 97 -16.73 6.07 6.29
CA THR A 97 -16.58 4.69 5.79
C THR A 97 -15.20 4.47 5.21
N TYR A 98 -14.73 5.39 4.36
CA TYR A 98 -13.37 5.30 3.81
C TYR A 98 -12.31 5.57 4.87
N SER A 99 -12.57 6.40 5.89
CA SER A 99 -11.67 6.54 7.03
C SER A 99 -11.37 5.21 7.72
N LYS A 100 -12.39 4.35 7.88
CA LYS A 100 -12.24 3.03 8.53
C LYS A 100 -11.57 1.99 7.62
N LEU A 101 -11.74 2.10 6.31
CA LEU A 101 -11.16 1.16 5.34
C LEU A 101 -9.72 1.52 4.97
N VAL A 102 -9.47 2.79 4.67
CA VAL A 102 -8.22 3.30 4.09
C VAL A 102 -7.22 3.75 5.17
N GLY A 103 -7.70 4.27 6.30
CA GLY A 103 -6.84 4.74 7.40
C GLY A 103 -5.87 3.67 7.89
N PRO A 104 -6.33 2.46 8.27
CA PRO A 104 -5.45 1.38 8.72
C PRO A 104 -4.45 0.93 7.65
N ASP A 105 -4.86 0.93 6.38
CA ASP A 105 -3.97 0.56 5.25
C ASP A 105 -2.84 1.59 5.08
N ILE A 106 -3.14 2.89 5.20
CA ILE A 106 -2.15 3.97 5.18
C ILE A 106 -1.15 3.83 6.34
N GLU A 107 -1.65 3.59 7.56
CA GLU A 107 -0.77 3.42 8.73
C GLU A 107 0.14 2.21 8.55
N ASN A 108 -0.42 1.09 8.09
CA ASN A 108 0.32 -0.15 7.90
C ASN A 108 1.44 0.00 6.86
N ILE A 109 1.14 0.58 5.69
CA ILE A 109 2.14 0.73 4.62
C ILE A 109 3.24 1.72 4.99
N THR A 110 2.89 2.80 5.70
CA THR A 110 3.85 3.81 6.18
C THR A 110 4.79 3.19 7.19
N ARG A 111 4.25 2.46 8.18
CA ARG A 111 5.04 1.75 9.18
C ARG A 111 6.00 0.73 8.56
N ASN A 112 5.54 -0.07 7.60
CA ASN A 112 6.39 -1.08 6.94
C ASN A 112 7.52 -0.42 6.15
N PHE A 113 7.23 0.68 5.46
CA PHE A 113 8.22 1.47 4.74
C PHE A 113 9.28 2.06 5.68
N GLU A 114 8.86 2.68 6.78
CA GLU A 114 9.75 3.28 7.78
C GLU A 114 10.62 2.24 8.47
N GLU A 115 10.06 1.06 8.76
CA GLU A 115 10.80 -0.04 9.38
C GLU A 115 11.92 -0.54 8.46
N LEU A 116 11.66 -0.72 7.16
CA LEU A 116 12.70 -1.06 6.19
C LEU A 116 13.79 0.01 6.10
N GLN A 117 13.41 1.29 6.07
CA GLN A 117 14.37 2.39 6.09
C GLN A 117 15.22 2.41 7.37
N ARG A 118 14.62 2.09 8.51
CA ARG A 118 15.31 2.00 9.80
C ARG A 118 16.31 0.85 9.79
N ARG A 119 15.90 -0.35 9.36
CA ARG A 119 16.76 -1.53 9.26
C ARG A 119 17.97 -1.29 8.37
N ILE A 120 17.78 -0.72 7.17
CA ILE A 120 18.89 -0.37 6.26
C ILE A 120 19.92 0.54 6.96
N ARG A 121 19.45 1.58 7.66
CA ARG A 121 20.33 2.50 8.40
C ARG A 121 21.13 1.80 9.49
N VAL A 122 20.49 0.94 10.28
CA VAL A 122 21.15 0.18 11.36
C VAL A 122 22.27 -0.70 10.79
N ILE A 123 22.01 -1.41 9.70
CA ILE A 123 23.01 -2.28 9.06
C ILE A 123 24.19 -1.46 8.52
N GLN A 124 23.92 -0.37 7.80
CA GLN A 124 24.96 0.50 7.24
C GLN A 124 25.86 1.11 8.33
N VAL A 125 25.29 1.57 9.43
CA VAL A 125 26.05 2.09 10.58
C VAL A 125 26.84 0.98 11.27
N GLY A 126 26.22 -0.18 11.49
CA GLY A 126 26.87 -1.33 12.13
C GLY A 126 28.09 -1.83 11.35
N ILE A 127 28.00 -1.92 10.02
CA ILE A 127 29.12 -2.33 9.17
C ILE A 127 30.22 -1.26 9.17
N CYS A 128 29.86 0.03 9.11
CA CYS A 128 30.84 1.12 9.14
C CYS A 128 31.66 1.13 10.44
N CYS A 129 31.03 0.86 11.58
CA CYS A 129 31.72 0.77 12.88
C CYS A 129 32.60 -0.48 13.02
N ALA A 130 32.30 -1.56 12.30
CA ALA A 130 33.11 -2.79 12.33
C ALA A 130 34.34 -2.73 11.41
N ALA A 131 34.40 -1.75 10.50
CA ALA A 131 35.49 -1.58 9.54
C ALA A 131 36.58 -0.58 10.00
N ASN A 132 36.39 0.07 11.15
CA ASN A 132 37.37 0.95 11.81
C ASN A 132 37.98 0.27 13.04
#